data_AF-A0A2H6A536-F1
#
_entry.id   AF-A0A2H6A536-F1
#
_cell.length_a   1.000
_cell.length_b   1.000
_cell.length_c   1.000
_cell.angle_alpha   90.00
_cell.angle_beta   90.00
_cell.angle_gamma   90.00
#
_symmetry.space_group_name_H-M   'P 1'
#
loop_
_entity.id
_entity.type
_entity.pdbx_description
1 polymer ?
#
loop_
_entity_poly.entity_id
_entity_poly.type
_entity_poly.pdbx_seq_one_letter_code
_entity_poly.pdbx_strand_id
1 'polypeptide(L)'
;MLVYDLSPFDERALGALEAFRRHHPAAVVMFYVPIRSGIEPLLVRALARPGSWLKFQLPAAYERSLVCEALQQALRMTPGLRVRQALQPLEGSLRPPYRRLIEQVLAELELGRLPRLKCLAVAGDGFPTIRTLERAAIESGLPSPKKICMWLTLLFVEFASAGLGVPAARVARSVGLDSNAWYRLRRRLIGGFSGSSPRCDSQADLVARAFLNACGAGVISAASAA
;
A
#
# COMPACT_ATOMS: atom_id res chain seq x y z
N MET A 1 3.40 18.58 15.27
CA MET A 1 2.53 18.66 14.08
C MET A 1 2.70 20.04 13.48
N LEU A 2 3.11 20.15 12.22
CA LEU A 2 3.26 21.43 11.51
C LEU A 2 2.00 21.71 10.69
N VAL A 3 1.43 22.90 10.81
CA VAL A 3 0.39 23.39 9.89
C VAL A 3 1.06 24.26 8.85
N TYR A 4 0.91 23.92 7.57
CA TYR A 4 1.60 24.60 6.48
C TYR A 4 0.64 24.87 5.32
N ASP A 5 0.56 26.10 4.87
CA ASP A 5 -0.42 26.55 3.87
C ASP A 5 0.14 26.54 2.43
N LEU A 6 1.37 26.07 2.24
CA LEU A 6 2.08 26.07 0.96
C LEU A 6 2.28 27.47 0.34
N SER A 7 2.12 28.57 1.09
CA SER A 7 2.43 29.91 0.60
C SER A 7 3.95 30.05 0.31
N PRO A 8 4.39 30.62 -0.83
CA PRO A 8 3.64 31.43 -1.81
C PRO A 8 3.04 30.65 -3.01
N PHE A 9 2.75 29.37 -2.84
CA PHE A 9 2.10 28.48 -3.83
C PHE A 9 2.95 28.19 -5.06
N ASP A 10 4.26 28.09 -4.87
CA ASP A 10 5.24 27.77 -5.89
C ASP A 10 6.28 26.75 -5.37
N GLU A 11 7.29 26.44 -6.17
CA GLU A 11 8.36 25.51 -5.80
C GLU A 11 9.12 25.90 -4.53
N ARG A 12 9.14 27.19 -4.16
CA ARG A 12 9.82 27.64 -2.94
C ARG A 12 9.13 27.07 -1.71
N ALA A 13 7.80 26.92 -1.76
CA ALA A 13 7.04 26.31 -0.70
C ALA A 13 7.40 24.83 -0.50
N LEU A 14 7.65 24.09 -1.59
CA LEU A 14 8.13 22.70 -1.53
C LEU A 14 9.57 22.63 -1.01
N GLY A 15 10.44 23.56 -1.43
CA GLY A 15 11.81 23.65 -0.91
C GLY A 15 11.86 23.89 0.59
N ALA A 16 10.99 24.77 1.12
CA ALA A 16 10.89 25.02 2.55
C ALA A 16 10.36 23.80 3.32
N LEU A 17 9.36 23.09 2.77
CA LEU A 17 8.87 21.83 3.32
C LEU A 17 9.99 20.79 3.38
N GLU A 18 10.77 20.63 2.32
CA GLU A 18 11.90 19.68 2.28
C GLU A 18 12.99 20.05 3.28
N ALA A 19 13.30 21.34 3.42
CA ALA A 19 14.23 21.81 4.44
C ALA A 19 13.73 21.47 5.86
N PHE A 20 12.45 21.70 6.14
CA PHE A 20 11.84 21.33 7.42
C PHE A 20 11.92 19.83 7.69
N ARG A 21 11.56 19.00 6.71
CA ARG A 21 11.53 17.53 6.88
C ARG A 21 12.92 16.92 7.05
N ARG A 22 13.96 17.53 6.48
CA ARG A 22 15.36 17.13 6.74
C ARG A 22 15.71 17.24 8.23
N HIS A 23 15.19 18.26 8.92
CA HIS A 23 15.44 18.47 10.35
C HIS A 23 14.42 17.73 11.23
N HIS A 24 13.24 17.43 10.70
CA HIS A 24 12.14 16.80 11.45
C HIS A 24 11.47 15.66 10.64
N PRO A 25 12.16 14.52 10.42
CA PRO A 25 11.70 13.48 9.51
C PRO A 25 10.42 12.76 9.97
N ALA A 26 10.17 12.70 11.29
CA ALA A 26 8.97 12.08 11.86
C ALA A 26 7.79 13.05 12.02
N ALA A 27 7.96 14.34 11.68
CA ALA A 27 6.91 15.32 11.89
C ALA A 27 5.75 15.11 10.91
N VAL A 28 4.53 15.05 11.48
CA VAL A 28 3.28 15.12 10.72
C VAL A 28 3.08 16.56 10.22
N VAL A 29 2.86 16.71 8.92
CA VAL A 29 2.60 18.00 8.27
C VAL A 29 1.16 18.00 7.79
N MET A 30 0.35 18.92 8.31
CA MET A 30 -1.00 19.17 7.85
C MET A 30 -0.99 20.36 6.89
N PHE A 31 -1.32 20.10 5.63
CA PHE A 31 -1.49 21.12 4.62
C PHE A 31 -2.84 21.79 4.75
N TYR A 32 -2.81 23.12 4.82
CA TYR A 32 -3.99 23.94 4.82
C TYR A 32 -4.23 24.46 3.41
N VAL A 33 -5.21 23.87 2.72
CA VAL A 33 -5.39 24.10 1.28
C VAL A 33 -6.37 25.25 1.04
N PRO A 34 -5.93 26.37 0.42
CA PRO A 34 -6.83 27.45 0.06
C PRO A 34 -7.66 27.09 -1.17
N ILE A 35 -8.78 27.80 -1.36
CA ILE A 35 -9.61 27.72 -2.56
C ILE A 35 -8.93 28.52 -3.68
N ARG A 36 -7.92 27.92 -4.32
CA ARG A 36 -7.20 28.53 -5.44
C ARG A 36 -7.00 27.50 -6.55
N SER A 37 -7.25 27.87 -7.79
CA SER A 37 -6.95 27.03 -8.95
C SER A 37 -5.46 27.03 -9.27
N GLY A 38 -4.96 25.94 -9.85
CA GLY A 38 -3.57 25.83 -10.32
C GLY A 38 -2.56 25.38 -9.26
N ILE A 39 -3.00 25.12 -8.02
CA ILE A 39 -2.14 24.60 -6.94
C ILE A 39 -2.12 23.07 -6.88
N GLU A 40 -2.91 22.39 -7.71
CA GLU A 40 -3.08 20.94 -7.73
C GLU A 40 -1.74 20.21 -7.97
N PRO A 41 -0.88 20.63 -8.94
CA PRO A 41 0.42 20.00 -9.14
C PRO A 41 1.34 20.12 -7.91
N LEU A 42 1.26 21.27 -7.22
CA LEU A 42 2.04 21.55 -6.01
C LEU A 42 1.57 20.66 -4.84
N LEU A 43 0.25 20.55 -4.67
CA LEU A 43 -0.39 19.70 -3.64
C LEU A 43 -0.07 18.23 -3.85
N VAL A 44 -0.22 17.71 -5.07
CA VAL A 44 0.10 16.31 -5.40
C VAL A 44 1.54 15.98 -5.00
N ARG A 45 2.49 16.87 -5.35
CA ARG A 45 3.88 16.69 -4.97
C ARG A 45 4.07 16.78 -3.45
N ALA A 46 3.46 17.75 -2.78
CA ALA A 46 3.51 17.91 -1.32
C ALA A 46 3.01 16.65 -0.57
N LEU A 47 1.94 16.04 -1.09
CA LEU A 47 1.25 14.88 -0.51
C LEU A 47 1.89 13.54 -0.81
N ALA A 48 2.69 13.44 -1.87
CA ALA A 48 3.47 12.25 -2.18
C ALA A 48 4.50 11.87 -1.08
N ARG A 49 4.64 12.70 -0.05
CA ARG A 49 5.58 12.53 1.06
C ARG A 49 4.88 11.88 2.27
N PRO A 50 5.49 10.88 2.96
CA PRO A 50 4.87 10.17 4.08
C PRO A 50 4.46 11.12 5.22
N GLY A 51 3.38 10.85 5.98
CA GLY A 51 3.00 11.68 7.13
C GLY A 51 2.44 13.07 6.80
N SER A 52 2.05 13.28 5.54
CA SER A 52 1.35 14.46 5.06
C SER A 52 -0.18 14.31 5.18
N TRP A 53 -0.87 15.32 5.70
CA TRP A 53 -2.32 15.36 5.90
C TRP A 53 -2.91 16.58 5.21
N LEU A 54 -4.19 16.53 4.82
CA LEU A 54 -4.89 17.63 4.19
C LEU A 54 -6.01 18.16 5.07
N LYS A 55 -6.15 19.49 5.10
CA LYS A 55 -7.34 20.17 5.58
C LYS A 55 -7.72 21.25 4.58
N PHE A 56 -8.80 21.02 3.84
CA PHE A 56 -9.33 21.98 2.88
C PHE A 56 -10.09 23.09 3.61
N GLN A 57 -9.82 24.35 3.24
CA GLN A 57 -10.65 25.49 3.63
C GLN A 57 -11.88 25.56 2.73
N LEU A 58 -12.76 24.55 2.78
CA LEU A 58 -14.02 24.62 2.06
C LEU A 58 -15.04 25.40 2.90
N PRO A 59 -15.78 26.37 2.33
CA PRO A 59 -16.69 27.24 3.06
C PRO A 59 -17.90 26.50 3.62
N ALA A 60 -18.28 25.37 3.02
CA ALA A 60 -19.46 24.59 3.40
C ALA A 60 -19.12 23.17 3.86
N ALA A 61 -19.83 22.69 4.88
CA ALA A 61 -19.72 21.30 5.37
C ALA A 61 -20.02 20.26 4.27
N TYR A 62 -20.93 20.59 3.35
CA TYR A 62 -21.29 19.76 2.20
C TYR A 62 -20.13 19.58 1.21
N GLU A 63 -19.42 20.65 0.86
CA GLU A 63 -18.24 20.57 -0.01
C GLU A 63 -17.09 19.80 0.64
N ARG A 64 -16.92 19.91 1.97
CA ARG A 64 -15.97 19.07 2.71
C ARG A 64 -16.33 17.60 2.63
N SER A 65 -17.61 17.25 2.79
CA SER A 65 -18.05 15.86 2.64
C SER A 65 -17.77 15.34 1.24
N LEU A 66 -18.09 16.11 0.18
CA LEU A 66 -17.80 15.73 -1.21
C LEU A 66 -16.30 15.53 -1.48
N VAL A 67 -15.44 16.43 -0.99
CA VAL A 67 -13.98 16.30 -1.18
C VAL A 67 -13.41 15.15 -0.35
N CYS A 68 -13.89 14.94 0.88
CA CYS A 68 -13.53 13.79 1.69
C CYS A 68 -13.99 12.48 1.04
N GLU A 69 -15.19 12.43 0.47
CA GLU A 69 -15.70 11.29 -0.29
C GLU A 69 -14.87 11.04 -1.55
N ALA A 70 -14.55 12.09 -2.31
CA ALA A 70 -13.71 11.99 -3.50
C ALA A 70 -12.28 11.53 -3.15
N LEU A 71 -11.71 11.99 -2.04
CA LEU A 71 -10.40 11.53 -1.55
C LEU A 71 -10.46 10.10 -1.02
N GLN A 72 -11.49 9.74 -0.24
CA GLN A 72 -11.69 8.36 0.19
C GLN A 72 -11.88 7.44 -1.02
N GLN A 73 -12.58 7.90 -2.05
CA GLN A 73 -12.72 7.19 -3.30
C GLN A 73 -11.35 7.07 -3.98
N ALA A 74 -10.61 8.16 -4.19
CA ALA A 74 -9.26 8.13 -4.78
C ALA A 74 -8.27 7.22 -4.01
N LEU A 75 -8.34 7.22 -2.68
CA LEU A 75 -7.56 6.33 -1.83
C LEU A 75 -8.01 4.87 -1.98
N ARG A 76 -9.33 4.60 -2.06
CA ARG A 76 -9.87 3.27 -2.39
C ARG A 76 -9.45 2.80 -3.78
N MET A 77 -9.21 3.71 -4.72
CA MET A 77 -8.69 3.42 -6.06
C MET A 77 -7.18 3.12 -6.06
N THR A 78 -6.43 3.45 -5.00
CA THR A 78 -4.97 3.31 -4.95
C THR A 78 -4.60 1.92 -4.38
N PRO A 79 -4.20 0.95 -5.21
CA PRO A 79 -4.08 -0.44 -4.77
C PRO A 79 -2.93 -0.62 -3.77
N GLY A 80 -1.79 0.04 -4.00
CA GLY A 80 -0.63 0.00 -3.11
C GLY A 80 -0.94 0.46 -1.68
N LEU A 81 -1.76 1.50 -1.53
CA LEU A 81 -2.22 1.98 -0.22
C LEU A 81 -3.07 0.92 0.49
N ARG A 82 -4.00 0.28 -0.24
CA ARG A 82 -4.84 -0.79 0.32
C ARG A 82 -4.02 -2.02 0.72
N VAL A 83 -2.98 -2.36 -0.05
CA VAL A 83 -2.05 -3.42 0.35
C VAL A 83 -1.29 -3.03 1.63
N ARG A 84 -0.81 -1.79 1.75
CA ARG A 84 -0.16 -1.30 2.98
C ARG A 84 -1.10 -1.34 4.18
N GLN A 85 -2.37 -0.95 4.01
CA GLN A 85 -3.38 -1.08 5.07
C GLN A 85 -3.61 -2.54 5.47
N ALA A 86 -3.67 -3.46 4.50
CA ALA A 86 -3.77 -4.90 4.78
C ALA A 86 -2.54 -5.47 5.49
N LEU A 87 -1.37 -4.83 5.36
CA LEU A 87 -0.12 -5.18 6.04
C LEU A 87 0.01 -4.56 7.43
N GLN A 88 -0.81 -3.56 7.78
CA GLN A 88 -0.73 -2.84 9.05
C GLN A 88 -0.70 -3.76 10.29
N PRO A 89 -1.50 -4.85 10.36
CA PRO A 89 -1.43 -5.79 11.49
C PRO A 89 -0.08 -6.50 11.66
N LEU A 90 0.76 -6.51 10.62
CA LEU A 90 2.07 -7.16 10.61
C LEU A 90 3.21 -6.19 10.91
N GLU A 91 3.01 -4.87 10.91
CA GLU A 91 4.10 -3.88 10.93
C GLU A 91 5.07 -4.04 12.11
N GLY A 92 4.56 -4.45 13.28
CA GLY A 92 5.34 -4.73 14.49
C GLY A 92 6.19 -6.00 14.42
N SER A 93 5.83 -6.98 13.59
CA SER A 93 6.58 -8.23 13.41
C SER A 93 7.53 -8.22 12.20
N LEU A 94 7.40 -7.24 11.30
CA LEU A 94 8.25 -7.13 10.11
C LEU A 94 9.68 -6.72 10.46
N ARG A 95 10.63 -7.66 10.28
CA ARG A 95 12.07 -7.33 10.31
C ARG A 95 12.47 -6.43 9.14
N PRO A 96 13.50 -5.56 9.29
CA PRO A 96 13.88 -4.59 8.27
C PRO A 96 14.16 -5.16 6.87
N PRO A 97 14.86 -6.30 6.70
CA PRO A 97 15.07 -6.90 5.38
C PRO A 97 13.77 -7.26 4.66
N TYR A 98 12.79 -7.76 5.42
CA TYR A 98 11.51 -8.21 4.89
C TYR A 98 10.58 -7.02 4.58
N ARG A 99 10.67 -5.95 5.39
CA ARG A 99 10.00 -4.66 5.09
C ARG A 99 10.50 -4.07 3.77
N ARG A 100 11.82 -4.04 3.53
CA ARG A 100 12.41 -3.60 2.25
C ARG A 100 11.94 -4.45 1.07
N LEU A 101 11.84 -5.77 1.24
CA LEU A 101 11.29 -6.66 0.21
C LEU A 101 9.85 -6.27 -0.16
N ILE A 102 8.98 -6.05 0.84
CA ILE A 102 7.59 -5.65 0.63
C ILE A 102 7.52 -4.30 -0.12
N GLU A 103 8.28 -3.30 0.33
CA GLU A 103 8.33 -1.97 -0.30
C GLU A 103 8.76 -2.06 -1.77
N GLN A 104 9.80 -2.82 -2.06
CA GLN A 104 10.30 -3.00 -3.42
C GLN A 104 9.28 -3.74 -4.31
N VAL A 105 8.61 -4.77 -3.78
CA VAL A 105 7.57 -5.50 -4.50
C VAL A 105 6.40 -4.57 -4.87
N LEU A 106 5.96 -3.74 -3.94
CA LEU A 106 4.88 -2.79 -4.19
C LEU A 106 5.29 -1.74 -5.23
N ALA A 107 6.52 -1.23 -5.16
CA ALA A 107 7.04 -0.29 -6.15
C ALA A 107 7.04 -0.88 -7.58
N GLU A 108 7.49 -2.13 -7.76
CA GLU A 108 7.42 -2.78 -9.08
C GLU A 108 5.98 -2.94 -9.58
N LEU A 109 5.05 -3.34 -8.71
CA LEU A 109 3.63 -3.52 -9.07
C LEU A 109 2.97 -2.19 -9.45
N GLU A 110 3.29 -1.11 -8.73
CA GLU A 110 2.84 0.25 -9.06
C GLU A 110 3.38 0.74 -10.41
N LEU A 111 4.57 0.28 -10.80
CA LEU A 111 5.16 0.50 -12.13
C LEU A 111 4.61 -0.45 -13.22
N GLY A 112 3.64 -1.31 -12.89
CA GLY A 112 3.08 -2.28 -13.85
C GLY A 112 4.01 -3.46 -14.15
N ARG A 113 4.93 -3.79 -13.25
CA ARG A 113 5.93 -4.84 -13.44
C ARG A 113 5.72 -5.99 -12.47
N LEU A 114 5.83 -7.21 -12.98
CA LEU A 114 5.76 -8.41 -12.13
C LEU A 114 7.04 -8.51 -11.29
N PRO A 115 6.94 -8.52 -9.94
CA PRO A 115 8.11 -8.61 -9.08
C PRO A 115 8.82 -9.96 -9.26
N ARG A 116 10.09 -9.91 -9.64
CA ARG A 116 10.96 -11.09 -9.74
C ARG A 116 12.06 -10.98 -8.68
N LEU A 117 12.07 -11.87 -7.69
CA LEU A 117 13.04 -11.85 -6.59
C LEU A 117 14.50 -11.73 -7.05
N LYS A 118 14.87 -12.41 -8.14
CA LYS A 118 16.23 -12.31 -8.71
C LYS A 118 16.54 -10.90 -9.23
N CYS A 119 15.56 -10.20 -9.81
CA CYS A 119 15.73 -8.84 -10.30
C CYS A 119 15.76 -7.84 -9.14
N LEU A 120 14.97 -8.07 -8.09
CA LEU A 120 14.97 -7.22 -6.89
C LEU A 120 16.33 -7.24 -6.17
N ALA A 121 17.00 -8.39 -6.15
CA ALA A 121 18.33 -8.54 -5.56
C ALA A 121 19.46 -7.86 -6.34
N VAL A 122 19.24 -7.56 -7.63
CA VAL A 122 20.24 -6.93 -8.52
C VAL A 122 20.07 -5.40 -8.56
N ALA A 123 18.88 -4.89 -8.24
CA ALA A 123 18.52 -3.49 -8.44
C ALA A 123 19.04 -2.52 -7.37
N GLY A 124 19.73 -2.97 -6.31
CA GLY A 124 20.21 -2.07 -5.28
C GLY A 124 21.42 -2.57 -4.51
N ASP A 125 22.44 -1.72 -4.42
CA ASP A 125 23.52 -1.86 -3.44
C ASP A 125 22.90 -1.93 -2.04
N GLY A 126 23.07 -3.07 -1.36
CA GLY A 126 22.51 -3.30 -0.03
C GLY A 126 21.12 -3.94 0.02
N PHE A 127 20.62 -4.52 -1.09
CA PHE A 127 19.44 -5.40 -1.01
C PHE A 127 19.80 -6.70 -0.24
N PRO A 128 18.95 -7.17 0.68
CA PRO A 128 19.24 -8.38 1.44
C PRO A 128 19.36 -9.62 0.54
N THR A 129 20.33 -10.48 0.82
CA THR A 129 20.43 -11.77 0.12
C THR A 129 19.17 -12.62 0.33
N ILE A 130 18.89 -13.56 -0.56
CA ILE A 130 17.75 -14.50 -0.41
C ILE A 130 17.83 -15.21 0.95
N ARG A 131 19.04 -15.64 1.37
CA ARG A 131 19.27 -16.27 2.67
C ARG A 131 18.92 -15.34 3.85
N THR A 132 19.26 -14.06 3.75
CA THR A 132 18.88 -13.05 4.75
C THR A 132 17.37 -12.88 4.82
N LEU A 133 16.68 -12.86 3.67
CA LEU A 133 15.22 -12.74 3.60
C LEU A 133 14.52 -13.99 4.16
N GLU A 134 15.02 -15.19 3.86
CA GLU A 134 14.49 -16.44 4.39
C GLU A 134 14.64 -16.53 5.91
N ARG A 135 15.81 -16.15 6.43
CA ARG A 135 16.02 -16.08 7.89
C ARG A 135 15.07 -15.08 8.55
N ALA A 136 14.93 -13.88 7.97
CA ALA A 136 14.00 -12.87 8.48
C ALA A 136 12.53 -13.35 8.44
N ALA A 137 12.15 -14.12 7.41
CA ALA A 137 10.82 -14.71 7.31
C ALA A 137 10.55 -15.70 8.45
N ILE A 138 11.49 -16.62 8.71
CA ILE A 138 11.39 -17.61 9.79
C ILE A 138 11.29 -16.91 11.15
N GLU A 139 12.19 -15.95 11.41
CA GLU A 139 12.20 -15.20 12.67
C GLU A 139 10.93 -14.37 12.91
N SER A 140 10.17 -14.06 11.85
CA SER A 140 8.93 -13.28 11.93
C SER A 140 7.66 -14.14 11.81
N GLY A 141 7.80 -15.46 11.64
CA GLY A 141 6.65 -16.36 11.36
C GLY A 141 5.94 -16.09 10.04
N LEU A 142 6.63 -15.47 9.07
CA LEU A 142 6.06 -15.03 7.80
C LEU A 142 6.28 -16.04 6.67
N PRO A 143 5.48 -15.98 5.58
CA PRO A 143 5.72 -16.77 4.38
C PRO A 143 7.14 -16.61 3.81
N SER A 144 7.61 -17.58 3.03
CA SER A 144 8.90 -17.43 2.33
C SER A 144 8.89 -16.20 1.39
N PRO A 145 10.07 -15.63 1.06
CA PRO A 145 10.18 -14.45 0.19
C PRO A 145 9.43 -14.60 -1.15
N LYS A 146 9.43 -15.80 -1.72
CA LYS A 146 8.68 -16.08 -2.95
C LYS A 146 7.18 -16.05 -2.72
N LYS A 147 6.72 -16.62 -1.61
CA LYS A 147 5.30 -16.71 -1.27
C LYS A 147 4.74 -15.34 -0.90
N ILE A 148 5.51 -14.46 -0.27
CA ILE A 148 5.08 -13.07 0.00
C ILE A 148 4.95 -12.25 -1.29
N CYS A 149 5.89 -12.36 -2.25
CA CYS A 149 5.73 -11.70 -3.55
C CYS A 149 4.43 -12.13 -4.25
N MET A 150 4.13 -13.43 -4.19
CA MET A 150 2.89 -13.97 -4.75
C MET A 150 1.64 -13.41 -4.06
N TRP A 151 1.65 -13.34 -2.72
CA TRP A 151 0.55 -12.74 -1.95
C TRP A 151 0.37 -11.25 -2.23
N LEU A 152 1.44 -10.47 -2.26
CA LEU A 152 1.39 -9.03 -2.56
C LEU A 152 0.87 -8.78 -3.98
N THR A 153 1.29 -9.59 -4.95
CA THR A 153 0.76 -9.53 -6.32
C THR A 153 -0.74 -9.81 -6.34
N LEU A 154 -1.18 -10.86 -5.63
CA LEU A 154 -2.60 -11.23 -5.54
C LEU A 154 -3.42 -10.11 -4.89
N LEU A 155 -2.97 -9.56 -3.76
CA LEU A 155 -3.62 -8.44 -3.08
C LEU A 155 -3.71 -7.20 -3.96
N PHE A 156 -2.59 -6.81 -4.59
CA PHE A 156 -2.54 -5.64 -5.45
C PHE A 156 -3.54 -5.77 -6.60
N VAL A 157 -3.56 -6.91 -7.29
CA VAL A 157 -4.46 -7.16 -8.42
C VAL A 157 -5.93 -7.12 -7.98
N GLU A 158 -6.27 -7.74 -6.84
CA GLU A 158 -7.66 -7.76 -6.36
C GLU A 158 -8.13 -6.39 -5.86
N PHE A 159 -7.29 -5.64 -5.13
CA PHE A 159 -7.62 -4.27 -4.72
C PHE A 159 -7.73 -3.33 -5.91
N ALA A 160 -6.85 -3.46 -6.90
CA ALA A 160 -6.93 -2.69 -8.14
C ALA A 160 -8.19 -3.03 -8.94
N SER A 161 -8.54 -4.31 -9.04
CA SER A 161 -9.77 -4.78 -9.68
C SER A 161 -11.01 -4.20 -9.01
N ALA A 162 -11.07 -4.28 -7.68
CA ALA A 162 -12.16 -3.74 -6.88
C ALA A 162 -12.26 -2.20 -6.97
N GLY A 163 -11.13 -1.49 -6.93
CA GLY A 163 -11.10 -0.03 -7.09
C GLY A 163 -11.55 0.39 -8.49
N LEU A 164 -10.89 -0.13 -9.52
CA LEU A 164 -11.11 0.27 -10.92
C LEU A 164 -12.42 -0.27 -11.53
N GLY A 165 -13.10 -1.20 -10.86
CA GLY A 165 -14.30 -1.85 -11.41
C GLY A 165 -14.00 -2.69 -12.66
N VAL A 166 -12.76 -3.15 -12.84
CA VAL A 166 -12.34 -3.96 -13.99
C VAL A 166 -12.00 -5.39 -13.55
N PRO A 167 -12.17 -6.41 -14.42
CA PRO A 167 -11.85 -7.79 -14.03
C PRO A 167 -10.39 -7.97 -13.60
N ALA A 168 -10.16 -8.73 -12.53
CA ALA A 168 -8.82 -8.98 -11.98
C ALA A 168 -7.83 -9.57 -13.02
N ALA A 169 -8.32 -10.41 -13.94
CA ALA A 169 -7.50 -10.93 -15.05
C ALA A 169 -6.99 -9.84 -16.01
N ARG A 170 -7.71 -8.71 -16.14
CA ARG A 170 -7.27 -7.56 -16.93
C ARG A 170 -6.14 -6.80 -16.22
N VAL A 171 -6.28 -6.58 -14.91
CA VAL A 171 -5.23 -5.97 -14.08
C VAL A 171 -3.99 -6.86 -13.99
N ALA A 172 -4.17 -8.18 -13.84
CA ALA A 172 -3.07 -9.15 -13.85
C ALA A 172 -2.22 -9.01 -15.13
N ARG A 173 -2.87 -8.85 -16.29
CA ARG A 173 -2.17 -8.61 -17.56
C ARG A 173 -1.39 -7.30 -17.57
N SER A 174 -1.91 -6.22 -16.97
CA SER A 174 -1.19 -4.94 -16.93
C SER A 174 0.05 -4.96 -16.04
N VAL A 175 0.17 -5.92 -15.13
CA VAL A 175 1.40 -6.18 -14.36
C VAL A 175 2.28 -7.28 -14.95
N GLY A 176 1.97 -7.77 -16.15
CA GLY A 176 2.75 -8.80 -16.84
C GLY A 176 2.43 -10.26 -16.43
N LEU A 177 1.24 -10.51 -15.88
CA LEU A 177 0.76 -11.85 -15.54
C LEU A 177 -0.37 -12.29 -16.51
N ASP A 178 -0.14 -13.33 -17.30
CA ASP A 178 -1.18 -13.87 -18.20
C ASP A 178 -2.36 -14.50 -17.43
N SER A 179 -3.49 -14.72 -18.12
CA SER A 179 -4.72 -15.26 -17.51
C SER A 179 -4.54 -16.64 -16.87
N ASN A 180 -3.70 -17.51 -17.45
CA ASN A 180 -3.44 -18.85 -16.93
C ASN A 180 -2.52 -18.81 -15.70
N ALA A 181 -1.51 -17.94 -15.71
CA ALA A 181 -0.64 -17.67 -14.59
C ALA A 181 -1.42 -17.04 -13.42
N TRP A 182 -2.34 -16.11 -13.71
CA TRP A 182 -3.27 -15.54 -12.75
C TRP A 182 -4.17 -16.60 -12.10
N TYR A 183 -4.84 -17.43 -12.90
CA TYR A 183 -5.70 -18.49 -12.38
C TYR A 183 -4.91 -19.48 -11.50
N ARG A 184 -3.71 -19.89 -11.93
CA ARG A 184 -2.82 -20.76 -11.14
C ARG A 184 -2.37 -20.11 -9.84
N LEU A 185 -2.03 -18.82 -9.86
CA LEU A 185 -1.65 -18.06 -8.67
C LEU A 185 -2.80 -18.03 -7.66
N ARG A 186 -4.00 -17.63 -8.11
CA ARG A 186 -5.20 -17.56 -7.26
C ARG A 186 -5.52 -18.93 -6.68
N ARG A 187 -5.63 -19.97 -7.51
CA ARG A 187 -5.91 -21.34 -7.05
C ARG A 187 -4.85 -21.85 -6.05
N ARG A 188 -3.56 -21.54 -6.26
CA ARG A 188 -2.50 -21.96 -5.35
C ARG A 188 -2.58 -21.30 -3.97
N LEU A 189 -2.94 -20.02 -3.91
CA LEU A 189 -2.92 -19.25 -2.66
C LEU A 189 -4.23 -19.36 -1.88
N ILE A 190 -5.38 -19.35 -2.57
CA ILE A 190 -6.70 -19.31 -1.92
C ILE A 190 -7.58 -20.54 -2.21
N GLY A 191 -7.15 -21.46 -3.07
CA GLY A 191 -7.98 -22.61 -3.48
C GLY A 191 -8.36 -23.59 -2.38
N GLY A 192 -7.71 -23.51 -1.21
CA GLY A 192 -8.07 -24.28 -0.01
C GLY A 192 -8.57 -23.41 1.16
N PHE A 193 -8.82 -22.12 0.93
CA PHE A 193 -9.25 -21.21 1.98
C PHE A 193 -10.79 -21.18 2.06
N SER A 194 -11.35 -21.93 3.01
CA SER A 194 -12.80 -22.07 3.21
C SER A 194 -13.40 -21.01 4.14
N GLY A 195 -12.80 -19.82 4.22
CA GLY A 195 -13.27 -18.72 5.07
C GLY A 195 -14.55 -18.07 4.52
N SER A 196 -15.67 -18.78 4.55
CA SER A 196 -16.99 -18.24 4.25
C SER A 196 -17.52 -17.52 5.50
N SER A 197 -17.32 -16.20 5.56
CA SER A 197 -18.09 -15.35 6.46
C SER A 197 -19.41 -15.00 5.76
N PRO A 198 -20.55 -15.00 6.46
CA PRO A 198 -21.88 -14.76 5.89
C PRO A 198 -22.13 -13.28 5.50
N ARG A 199 -21.20 -12.37 5.81
CA ARG A 199 -21.23 -11.00 5.27
C ARG A 199 -20.62 -11.02 3.87
N CYS A 200 -21.26 -10.35 2.90
CA CYS A 200 -20.77 -10.19 1.52
C CYS A 200 -19.37 -9.59 1.50
N ASP A 201 -18.35 -10.43 1.65
CA ASP A 201 -16.96 -10.03 1.59
C ASP A 201 -16.58 -9.93 0.12
N SER A 202 -16.04 -8.78 -0.28
CA SER A 202 -15.50 -8.65 -1.63
C SER A 202 -14.39 -9.68 -1.83
N GLN A 203 -14.12 -10.09 -3.08
CA GLN A 203 -13.02 -11.00 -3.38
C GLN A 203 -11.69 -10.48 -2.82
N ALA A 204 -11.49 -9.16 -2.80
CA ALA A 204 -10.33 -8.51 -2.20
C ALA A 204 -10.25 -8.72 -0.68
N ASP A 205 -11.37 -8.63 0.05
CA ASP A 205 -11.42 -8.87 1.49
C ASP A 205 -11.16 -10.34 1.83
N LEU A 206 -11.66 -11.28 1.01
CA LEU A 206 -11.33 -12.70 1.15
C LEU A 206 -9.83 -12.94 0.99
N VAL A 207 -9.19 -12.33 -0.01
CA VAL A 207 -7.73 -12.44 -0.22
C VAL A 207 -6.95 -11.79 0.93
N ALA A 208 -7.38 -10.63 1.41
CA ALA A 208 -6.76 -9.95 2.56
C ALA A 208 -6.76 -10.84 3.81
N ARG A 209 -7.89 -11.50 4.12
CA ARG A 209 -7.98 -12.42 5.25
C ARG A 209 -7.15 -13.68 5.04
N ALA A 210 -7.19 -14.28 3.85
CA ALA A 210 -6.38 -15.44 3.53
C ALA A 210 -4.87 -15.13 3.66
N PHE A 211 -4.47 -13.92 3.26
CA PHE A 211 -3.11 -13.41 3.42
C PHE A 211 -2.72 -13.25 4.90
N LEU A 212 -3.55 -12.59 5.71
CA LEU A 212 -3.29 -12.42 7.14
C LEU A 212 -3.19 -13.76 7.87
N ASN A 213 -4.04 -14.72 7.52
CA ASN A 213 -3.97 -16.09 8.04
C ASN A 213 -2.68 -16.80 7.60
N ALA A 214 -2.25 -16.63 6.35
CA ALA A 214 -0.97 -17.16 5.89
C ALA A 214 0.25 -16.53 6.59
N CYS A 215 0.09 -15.36 7.19
CA CYS A 215 1.12 -14.66 7.99
C CYS A 215 0.99 -14.90 9.50
N GLY A 216 0.09 -15.79 9.95
CA GLY A 216 -0.12 -16.08 11.37
C GLY A 216 -0.86 -14.99 12.16
N ALA A 217 -1.31 -13.90 11.51
CA ALA A 217 -2.00 -12.80 12.19
C ALA A 217 -3.42 -13.16 12.68
N GLY A 218 -4.02 -14.22 12.13
CA GLY A 218 -5.32 -14.74 12.59
C GLY A 218 -5.31 -15.25 14.03
N VAL A 219 -4.15 -15.59 14.58
CA VAL A 219 -4.00 -16.10 15.96
C VAL A 219 -3.81 -14.95 16.97
N ILE A 220 -3.24 -13.81 16.53
CA ILE A 220 -2.90 -12.67 17.41
C ILE A 220 -4.15 -11.90 17.85
N SER A 221 -5.21 -11.88 17.02
CA SER A 221 -6.48 -11.22 17.37
C SER A 221 -7.22 -11.91 18.53
N ALA A 222 -7.13 -13.24 18.64
CA ALA A 222 -7.81 -14.00 19.68
C ALA A 222 -7.12 -13.90 21.06
N ALA A 223 -5.82 -13.61 21.10
CA ALA A 223 -5.05 -13.52 22.33
C ALA A 223 -5.08 -12.12 23.00
N SER A 224 -5.61 -11.09 22.32
CA SER A 224 -5.79 -9.75 22.91
C SER A 224 -7.20 -9.49 23.44
N ALA A 225 -8.08 -10.49 23.37
CA ALA A 225 -9.47 -10.44 23.81
C ALA A 225 -9.77 -11.38 25.01
N ALA A 226 -8.73 -11.92 25.63
CA ALA A 226 -8.77 -12.68 26.88
C ALA A 226 -7.95 -11.94 27.96
#